data_AF-A0A6N0I2W7-F1
#
_entry.id   AF-A0A6N0I2W7-F1
#
_cell.length_a   1.000
_cell.length_b   1.000
_cell.length_c   1.000
_cell.angle_alpha   90.00
_cell.angle_beta   90.00
_cell.angle_gamma   90.00
#
_symmetry.space_group_name_H-M   'P 1'
#
loop_
_entity.id
_entity.type
_entity.pdbx_description
1 polymer ?
#
loop_
_entity_poly.entity_id
_entity_poly.type
_entity_poly.pdbx_seq_one_letter_code
_entity_poly.pdbx_strand_id
1 'polypeptide(L)' 'MMFGYQINDHLKLKILEEREADQLFKLVDSNRESLGEFLPFVAYTTEVEHSKKFIHSALQQFARGDGFPYPL' A
#
# COMPACT_ATOMS: atom_id res chain seq x y z
N MET A 1 2.29 12.36 -12.77
CA MET A 1 2.54 11.44 -13.91
C MET A 1 2.23 10.03 -13.43
N MET A 2 1.55 9.21 -14.24
CA MET A 2 1.18 7.84 -13.85
C MET A 2 2.28 6.85 -14.25
N PHE A 3 3.26 6.65 -13.36
CA PHE A 3 4.30 5.64 -13.54
C PHE A 3 3.73 4.26 -13.17
N GLY A 4 3.82 3.30 -14.09
CA GLY A 4 3.42 1.93 -13.81
C GLY A 4 3.84 0.97 -14.90
N TYR A 5 4.04 -0.28 -14.50
CA TYR A 5 4.53 -1.37 -15.31
C TYR A 5 3.36 -2.26 -15.77
N GLN A 6 3.16 -2.38 -17.07
CA GLN A 6 2.15 -3.28 -17.63
C GLN A 6 2.65 -4.72 -17.51
N ILE A 7 1.88 -5.59 -16.85
CA ILE A 7 2.22 -7.01 -16.71
C ILE A 7 1.65 -7.79 -17.90
N ASN A 8 0.38 -7.56 -18.23
CA ASN A 8 -0.32 -8.12 -19.39
C ASN A 8 -1.55 -7.24 -19.72
N ASP A 9 -2.39 -7.62 -20.68
CA ASP A 9 -3.54 -6.81 -21.14
C ASP A 9 -4.58 -6.47 -20.05
N HIS A 10 -4.57 -7.18 -18.92
CA HIS A 10 -5.54 -7.02 -17.84
C HIS A 10 -4.95 -6.52 -16.53
N LEU A 11 -3.61 -6.42 -16.42
CA LEU A 11 -2.94 -6.15 -15.16
C LEU A 11 -1.80 -5.15 -15.31
N LYS A 12 -1.83 -4.13 -14.44
CA LYS A 12 -0.78 -3.11 -14.33
C LYS A 12 -0.35 -2.96 -12.87
N LEU A 13 0.95 -2.93 -12.66
CA LEU A 13 1.55 -2.53 -11.39
C LEU A 13 1.80 -1.02 -11.41
N LYS A 14 1.50 -0.33 -10.32
CA LYS A 14 1.79 1.10 -10.17
C LYS A 14 2.26 1.41 -8.76
N ILE A 15 2.98 2.51 -8.62
CA ILE A 15 3.26 3.10 -7.31
C ILE A 15 1.96 3.70 -6.78
N LEU A 16 1.66 3.47 -5.50
CA LEU A 16 0.48 4.03 -4.85
C LEU A 16 0.57 5.55 -4.75
N GLU A 17 -0.57 6.22 -4.90
CA GLU A 17 -0.69 7.67 -4.77
C GLU A 17 -1.64 8.03 -3.61
N GLU A 18 -1.42 9.17 -2.93
CA GLU A 18 -2.20 9.53 -1.73
C GLU A 18 -3.71 9.59 -1.97
N ARG A 19 -4.14 9.93 -3.18
CA ARG A 19 -5.56 9.93 -3.61
C ARG A 19 -6.23 8.55 -3.57
N GLU A 20 -5.45 7.49 -3.41
CA GLU A 20 -5.90 6.09 -3.41
C GLU A 20 -6.02 5.53 -2.00
N ALA A 21 -5.72 6.34 -0.97
CA ALA A 21 -5.75 5.92 0.42
C ALA A 21 -7.11 5.36 0.85
N ASP A 22 -8.22 6.00 0.46
CA ASP A 22 -9.57 5.51 0.76
C ASP A 22 -9.84 4.13 0.15
N GLN A 23 -9.38 3.90 -1.09
CA GLN A 23 -9.55 2.61 -1.76
C GLN A 23 -8.70 1.52 -1.10
N LEU A 24 -7.45 1.85 -0.76
CA LEU A 24 -6.54 0.94 -0.07
C LEU A 24 -7.07 0.58 1.32
N PHE A 25 -7.51 1.57 2.10
CA PHE A 25 -8.09 1.36 3.42
C PHE A 25 -9.32 0.44 3.33
N LYS A 26 -10.24 0.73 2.41
CA LYS A 26 -11.44 -0.09 2.20
C LYS A 26 -11.10 -1.53 1.81
N LEU A 27 -10.07 -1.75 0.98
CA LEU A 27 -9.61 -3.09 0.61
C LEU A 27 -9.06 -3.85 1.83
N VAL A 28 -8.25 -3.19 2.65
CA VAL A 28 -7.72 -3.80 3.89
C VAL A 28 -8.86 -4.11 4.86
N ASP A 29 -9.76 -3.16 5.08
CA ASP A 29 -10.84 -3.29 6.06
C ASP A 29 -11.86 -4.37 5.67
N SER A 30 -12.23 -4.44 4.38
CA SER A 30 -13.13 -5.47 3.87
C SER A 30 -12.56 -6.89 3.88
N ASN A 31 -11.24 -7.04 4.02
CA ASN A 31 -10.55 -8.34 4.07
C ASN A 31 -9.78 -8.54 5.39
N ARG A 32 -10.15 -7.79 6.44
CA ARG A 32 -9.41 -7.70 7.71
C ARG A 32 -9.15 -9.07 8.35
N GLU A 33 -10.14 -9.94 8.35
CA GLU A 33 -10.04 -11.28 8.94
C GLU A 33 -8.96 -12.10 8.22
N SER A 34 -9.10 -12.29 6.91
CA SER A 34 -8.17 -13.10 6.11
C SER A 34 -6.77 -12.48 6.00
N LEU A 35 -6.66 -11.15 5.85
CA LEU A 35 -5.35 -10.48 5.79
C LEU A 35 -4.66 -10.48 7.15
N GLY A 36 -5.44 -10.34 8.24
CA GLY A 36 -4.92 -10.27 9.61
C GLY A 36 -4.22 -11.54 10.08
N GLU A 37 -4.52 -12.69 9.48
CA GLU A 37 -3.81 -13.95 9.73
C GLU A 37 -2.34 -13.91 9.31
N PHE A 38 -2.00 -13.11 8.28
CA PHE A 38 -0.66 -13.12 7.66
C PHE A 38 0.06 -11.76 7.76
N LEU A 39 -0.67 -10.66 7.89
CA LEU A 39 -0.16 -9.30 7.77
C LEU A 39 -0.43 -8.50 9.05
N PRO A 40 0.54 -8.39 9.97
CA PRO A 40 0.35 -7.72 11.26
C PRO A 40 -0.11 -6.26 11.16
N PHE A 41 0.24 -5.55 10.08
CA PHE A 41 -0.15 -4.14 9.89
C PHE A 41 -1.68 -3.93 9.83
N VAL A 42 -2.44 -4.97 9.50
CA VAL A 42 -3.90 -4.92 9.38
C VAL A 42 -4.53 -4.50 10.71
N ALA A 43 -4.03 -5.02 11.83
CA ALA A 43 -4.51 -4.65 13.17
C ALA A 43 -4.33 -3.15 13.49
N TYR A 44 -3.32 -2.51 12.89
CA TYR A 44 -3.01 -1.09 13.09
C TYR A 44 -3.63 -0.16 12.04
N THR A 45 -4.26 -0.70 11.01
CA THR A 45 -4.90 0.07 9.93
C THR A 45 -6.39 0.25 10.23
N THR A 46 -6.74 1.23 11.07
CA THR A 46 -8.11 1.45 11.56
C THR A 46 -8.82 2.68 11.01
N GLU A 47 -8.13 3.50 10.22
CA GLU A 47 -8.66 4.72 9.60
C GLU A 47 -7.89 5.01 8.30
N VAL A 48 -8.49 5.78 7.40
CA VAL A 48 -7.91 6.15 6.10
C VAL A 48 -6.55 6.84 6.26
N GLU A 49 -6.35 7.62 7.34
CA GLU A 49 -5.10 8.31 7.63
C GLU A 49 -3.92 7.35 7.81
N HIS A 50 -4.14 6.11 8.27
CA HIS A 50 -3.10 5.09 8.32
C HIS A 50 -2.63 4.67 6.92
N SER A 51 -3.56 4.50 5.98
CA SER A 51 -3.22 4.22 4.58
C SER A 51 -2.53 5.42 3.92
N LYS A 52 -2.94 6.66 4.21
CA LYS A 52 -2.22 7.86 3.74
C LYS A 52 -0.78 7.89 4.22
N LYS A 53 -0.55 7.67 5.53
CA LYS A 53 0.79 7.61 6.12
C LYS A 53 1.67 6.53 5.47
N PHE A 54 1.10 5.35 5.23
CA PHE A 54 1.80 4.27 4.54
C PHE A 54 2.20 4.67 3.11
N ILE A 55 1.27 5.21 2.32
CA ILE A 55 1.54 5.65 0.94
C ILE A 55 2.62 6.73 0.93
N HIS A 56 2.53 7.73 1.82
CA HIS A 56 3.52 8.78 1.94
C HIS A 56 4.92 8.23 2.26
N SER A 57 5.02 7.33 3.24
CA SER A 57 6.28 6.67 3.60
C SER A 57 6.84 5.83 2.45
N ALA A 58 5.99 5.09 1.73
CA ALA A 58 6.40 4.29 0.58
C ALA A 58 6.93 5.16 -0.57
N LEU A 59 6.30 6.31 -0.84
CA LEU A 59 6.75 7.29 -1.81
C LEU A 59 8.11 7.90 -1.42
N GLN A 60 8.31 8.21 -0.14
CA GLN A 60 9.61 8.67 0.37
C GLN A 60 10.70 7.61 0.22
N GLN A 61 10.41 6.35 0.55
CA GLN A 61 11.35 5.23 0.36
C GLN A 61 11.72 5.04 -1.12
N PHE A 62 10.72 5.12 -2.00
CA PHE A 62 10.95 5.06 -3.44
C PHE A 62 11.87 6.20 -3.92
N ALA A 63 11.61 7.43 -3.46
CA ALA A 63 12.42 8.60 -3.84
C ALA A 63 13.88 8.51 -3.34
N ARG A 64 14.12 7.89 -2.19
CA ARG A 64 15.46 7.66 -1.64
C ARG A 64 16.16 6.42 -2.23
N GLY A 65 15.42 5.53 -2.89
CA GLY A 65 15.94 4.27 -3.42
C GLY A 65 16.30 3.25 -2.34
N ASP A 66 15.81 3.44 -1.11
CA ASP A 66 16.16 2.62 0.07
C ASP A 66 15.16 1.49 0.38
N GLY A 67 14.32 1.15 -0.61
CA GLY A 67 13.51 -0.07 -0.65
C GLY A 67 12.62 -0.31 0.57
N PHE A 68 12.00 -1.50 0.63
CA PHE A 68 11.34 -1.97 1.86
C PHE A 68 12.37 -2.70 2.73
N PRO A 69 12.74 -2.17 3.90
CA PRO A 69 13.61 -2.90 4.82
C PRO A 69 12.78 -3.98 5.50
N TYR A 70 12.87 -5.23 5.02
CA TYR A 70 12.50 -6.36 5.87
C TYR A 70 13.48 -6.39 7.05
N PRO A 71 13.01 -6.36 8.31
CA PRO A 71 13.87 -6.77 9.41
C PRO A 71 14.18 -8.26 9.20
N LEU A 72 15.45 -8.59 8.94
CA LEU A 72 15.99 -9.92 9.15
C LEU A 72 16.12 -10.17 10.66
#